data_AF-A0A926ASM3-F1
#
_entry.id   AF-A0A926ASM3-F1
#
_cell.length_a   1.000
_cell.length_b   1.000
_cell.length_c   1.000
_cell.angle_alpha   90.00
_cell.angle_beta   90.00
_cell.angle_gamma   90.00
#
_symmetry.space_group_name_H-M   'P 1'
#
loop_
_entity.id
_entity.type
_entity.pdbx_description
1 polymer ?
#
loop_
_entity_poly.entity_id
_entity_poly.type
_entity_poly.pdbx_seq_one_letter_code
_entity_poly.pdbx_strand_id
1 'polypeptide(L)'
;PAPKGQKAHETVVTFDAKPSDIHKAVESLGLKPGKPAKGEGAAAVGPEVKIFLDLPGAGGLTKRLPIEKALVDRKTAKAMPPLKWIFTGSISKQPDPNKPETAYGADTTGTLIAIFPVTDETVFQTGLTMKDEPLIKLETNPKVLPEIGTDVQLVIQVP
;
A
#
# COMPACT_ATOMS: atom_id res chain seq x y z
N PRO A 1 3.14 -13.47 -11.40
CA PRO A 1 2.47 -13.99 -10.19
C PRO A 1 1.82 -12.81 -9.46
N ALA A 2 0.97 -13.08 -8.47
CA ALA A 2 0.04 -12.12 -7.86
C ALA A 2 0.55 -10.66 -7.70
N PRO A 3 -0.35 -9.66 -7.89
CA PRO A 3 -1.80 -9.87 -7.83
C PRO A 3 -2.46 -9.99 -9.22
N LYS A 4 -3.07 -11.16 -9.47
CA LYS A 4 -4.28 -11.32 -10.30
C LYS A 4 -5.17 -12.39 -9.66
N GLY A 5 -6.35 -11.99 -9.18
CA GLY A 5 -7.50 -12.87 -8.86
C GLY A 5 -7.48 -13.72 -7.58
N GLN A 6 -6.33 -13.98 -6.94
CA GLN A 6 -6.28 -14.96 -5.83
C GLN A 6 -6.67 -14.41 -4.44
N LYS A 7 -6.76 -13.08 -4.29
CA LYS A 7 -7.17 -12.40 -3.04
C LYS A 7 -8.01 -11.14 -3.30
N ALA A 8 -9.00 -11.23 -4.19
CA ALA A 8 -9.84 -10.07 -4.56
C ALA A 8 -10.52 -9.40 -3.35
N HIS A 9 -10.79 -10.14 -2.27
CA HIS A 9 -11.40 -9.63 -1.04
C HIS A 9 -10.44 -8.84 -0.12
N GLU A 10 -9.13 -8.90 -0.37
CA GLU A 10 -8.10 -8.16 0.39
C GLU A 10 -7.37 -7.13 -0.49
N THR A 11 -7.83 -6.91 -1.72
CA THR A 11 -7.12 -6.09 -2.73
C THR A 11 -7.98 -4.92 -3.18
N VAL A 12 -7.49 -3.69 -3.02
CA VAL A 12 -8.15 -2.48 -3.54
C VAL A 12 -7.76 -2.20 -4.99
N VAL A 13 -6.48 -2.39 -5.33
CA VAL A 13 -5.94 -2.17 -6.69
C VAL A 13 -4.94 -3.27 -7.06
N THR A 14 -4.92 -3.61 -8.34
CA THR A 14 -3.86 -4.43 -8.95
C THR A 14 -3.07 -3.58 -9.93
N PHE A 15 -1.77 -3.85 -10.10
CA PHE A 15 -0.89 -3.09 -10.97
C PHE A 15 0.19 -4.02 -11.56
N ASP A 16 0.72 -3.67 -12.72
CA ASP A 16 1.78 -4.43 -13.41
C ASP A 16 3.18 -3.80 -13.22
N ALA A 17 3.27 -2.61 -12.63
CA ALA A 17 4.53 -1.93 -12.35
C ALA A 17 5.36 -2.67 -11.28
N LYS A 18 6.69 -2.66 -11.41
CA LYS A 18 7.56 -3.17 -10.33
C LYS A 18 7.58 -2.19 -9.16
N PRO A 19 7.38 -2.66 -7.92
CA PRO A 19 7.49 -1.80 -6.75
C PRO A 19 8.82 -1.03 -6.63
N SER A 20 9.94 -1.59 -7.08
CA SER A 20 11.24 -0.89 -7.11
C SER A 20 11.29 0.27 -8.10
N ASP A 21 10.53 0.23 -9.19
CA ASP A 21 10.43 1.36 -10.12
C ASP A 21 9.64 2.50 -9.48
N ILE A 22 8.57 2.18 -8.75
CA ILE A 22 7.81 3.16 -7.96
C ILE A 22 8.67 3.76 -6.84
N HIS A 23 9.45 2.93 -6.13
CA HIS A 23 10.41 3.40 -5.13
C HIS A 23 11.37 4.44 -5.74
N LYS A 24 12.04 4.10 -6.85
CA LYS A 24 12.99 5.00 -7.52
C LYS A 24 12.33 6.28 -8.02
N ALA A 25 11.07 6.21 -8.46
CA ALA A 25 10.31 7.39 -8.86
C ALA A 25 10.03 8.32 -7.67
N VAL A 26 9.78 7.79 -6.47
CA VAL A 26 9.64 8.63 -5.27
C VAL A 26 11.00 9.21 -4.83
N GLU A 27 12.08 8.44 -4.95
CA GLU A 27 13.43 8.95 -4.67
C GLU A 27 13.83 10.08 -5.63
N SER A 28 13.47 9.98 -6.91
CA SER A 28 13.78 11.01 -7.91
C SER A 28 13.02 12.33 -7.66
N LEU A 29 11.93 12.28 -6.87
CA LEU A 29 11.24 13.46 -6.36
C LEU A 29 11.88 14.04 -5.09
N GLY A 30 13.02 13.50 -4.63
CA GLY A 30 13.84 14.05 -3.55
C GLY A 30 13.59 13.43 -2.17
N LEU A 31 12.71 12.44 -2.06
CA LEU A 31 12.47 11.73 -0.79
C LEU A 31 13.52 10.63 -0.59
N LYS A 32 13.88 10.37 0.67
CA LYS A 32 14.69 9.19 1.03
C LYS A 32 13.79 8.17 1.71
N PRO A 33 13.87 6.88 1.35
CA PRO A 33 13.13 5.86 2.06
C PRO A 33 13.62 5.78 3.51
N GLY A 34 12.71 5.47 4.42
CA GLY A 34 13.10 5.13 5.79
C GLY A 34 13.29 3.64 5.97
N LYS A 35 12.52 3.04 6.88
CA LYS A 35 12.61 1.61 7.21
C LYS A 35 11.21 1.03 7.46
N PRO A 36 10.85 -0.10 6.84
CA PRO A 36 9.57 -0.73 7.10
C PRO A 36 9.55 -1.39 8.48
N ALA A 37 8.37 -1.44 9.08
CA ALA A 37 8.07 -2.17 10.30
C ALA A 37 7.55 -3.57 10.00
N LYS A 38 7.90 -4.50 10.90
CA LYS A 38 7.36 -5.86 10.92
C LYS A 38 7.27 -6.37 12.35
N GLY A 39 6.11 -6.90 12.71
CA GLY A 39 5.87 -7.52 14.01
C GLY A 39 5.59 -6.53 15.14
N GLU A 40 5.46 -7.07 16.35
CA GLU A 40 5.11 -6.29 17.54
C GLU A 40 6.20 -5.30 17.95
N GLY A 41 5.80 -4.11 18.41
CA GLY A 41 6.73 -3.07 18.88
C GLY A 41 7.49 -2.33 17.78
N ALA A 42 7.36 -2.74 16.51
CA ALA A 42 7.95 -2.05 15.37
C ALA A 42 7.06 -0.88 14.91
N ALA A 43 7.69 0.20 14.46
CA ALA A 43 7.03 1.36 13.85
C ALA A 43 7.71 1.71 12.54
N ALA A 44 6.92 2.00 11.51
CA ALA A 44 7.42 2.41 10.21
C ALA A 44 8.10 3.78 10.32
N VAL A 45 9.24 3.93 9.66
CA VAL A 45 10.02 5.16 9.66
C VAL A 45 10.17 5.64 8.22
N GLY A 46 10.10 6.95 8.00
CA GLY A 46 10.27 7.56 6.67
C GLY A 46 9.49 8.87 6.55
N PRO A 47 9.62 9.57 5.42
CA PRO A 47 8.82 10.75 5.12
C PRO A 47 7.34 10.37 4.90
N GLU A 48 6.45 11.26 5.33
CA GLU A 48 5.01 11.13 5.08
C GLU A 48 4.71 11.47 3.62
N VAL A 49 3.86 10.65 2.99
CA VAL A 49 3.30 10.87 1.65
C VAL A 49 1.79 10.83 1.74
N LYS A 50 1.11 11.32 0.70
CA LYS A 50 -0.33 11.10 0.53
C LYS A 50 -0.56 10.12 -0.60
N ILE A 51 -1.49 9.20 -0.41
CA ILE A 51 -1.84 8.20 -1.42
C ILE A 51 -3.33 8.33 -1.73
N PHE A 52 -3.64 8.44 -3.03
CA PHE A 52 -5.00 8.60 -3.52
C PHE A 52 -5.31 7.60 -4.63
N LEU A 53 -6.60 7.37 -4.83
CA LEU A 53 -7.17 6.78 -6.03
C LEU A 53 -7.91 7.86 -6.82
N ASP A 54 -7.53 8.02 -8.07
CA ASP A 54 -8.24 8.85 -9.03
C ASP A 54 -9.21 7.94 -9.81
N LEU A 55 -10.48 8.06 -9.44
CA LEU A 55 -11.58 7.21 -9.93
C LEU A 55 -12.32 7.91 -11.08
N PRO A 56 -12.89 7.15 -12.04
CA PRO A 56 -13.79 7.73 -13.02
C PRO A 56 -15.05 8.30 -12.35
N GLY A 57 -15.45 9.49 -12.78
CA GLY A 57 -16.62 10.23 -12.29
C GLY A 57 -17.56 10.63 -13.42
N ALA A 58 -18.67 11.29 -13.06
CA ALA A 58 -19.69 11.69 -14.02
C ALA A 58 -19.14 12.69 -15.05
N GLY A 59 -19.57 12.55 -16.31
CA GLY A 59 -19.20 13.47 -17.39
C GLY A 59 -17.71 13.46 -17.75
N GLY A 60 -16.99 12.37 -17.44
CA GLY A 60 -15.56 12.24 -17.71
C GLY A 60 -14.64 12.92 -16.70
N LEU A 61 -15.19 13.44 -15.60
CA LEU A 61 -14.40 14.02 -14.51
C LEU A 61 -13.73 12.93 -13.67
N THR A 62 -12.59 13.23 -13.08
CA THR A 62 -11.91 12.34 -12.11
C THR A 62 -12.32 12.70 -10.69
N LYS A 63 -12.67 11.69 -9.88
CA LYS A 63 -12.91 11.82 -8.45
C LYS A 63 -11.70 11.31 -7.67
N ARG A 64 -10.97 12.22 -7.02
CA ARG A 64 -9.86 11.86 -6.13
C ARG A 64 -10.36 11.37 -4.78
N LEU A 65 -9.92 10.18 -4.37
CA LEU A 65 -10.28 9.51 -3.13
C LEU A 65 -9.00 9.20 -2.32
N PRO A 66 -8.86 9.67 -1.06
CA PRO A 66 -7.78 9.21 -0.18
C PRO A 66 -7.86 7.69 -0.03
N ILE A 67 -6.75 6.97 -0.20
CA ILE A 67 -6.78 5.51 -0.37
C ILE A 67 -7.36 4.79 0.87
N GLU A 68 -7.20 5.33 2.08
CA GLU A 68 -7.79 4.75 3.28
C GLU A 68 -9.33 4.77 3.27
N LYS A 69 -9.96 5.66 2.49
CA LYS A 69 -11.42 5.70 2.34
C LYS A 69 -11.96 4.56 1.47
N ALA A 70 -11.10 3.89 0.71
CA ALA A 70 -11.42 2.64 0.03
C ALA A 70 -11.61 1.46 1.01
N LEU A 71 -11.37 1.68 2.31
CA LEU A 71 -11.49 0.68 3.35
C LEU A 71 -12.54 1.11 4.39
N VAL A 72 -13.28 0.13 4.92
CA VAL A 72 -14.16 0.29 6.08
C VAL A 72 -13.80 -0.74 7.13
N ASP A 73 -14.10 -0.43 8.39
CA ASP A 73 -14.12 -1.45 9.44
C ASP A 73 -15.45 -2.21 9.37
N ARG A 74 -15.38 -3.50 9.04
CA ARG A 74 -16.50 -4.43 8.92
C ARG A 74 -17.40 -4.46 10.15
N LYS A 75 -16.85 -4.22 11.36
CA LYS A 75 -17.66 -4.20 12.59
C LYS A 75 -18.57 -2.98 12.67
N THR A 76 -18.09 -1.83 12.22
CA THR A 76 -18.78 -0.55 12.37
C THR A 76 -19.36 0.00 11.06
N ALA A 77 -19.00 -0.60 9.93
CA ALA A 77 -19.25 -0.13 8.57
C ALA A 77 -18.79 1.31 8.30
N LYS A 78 -17.89 1.84 9.14
CA LYS A 78 -17.34 3.20 9.03
C LYS A 78 -16.06 3.17 8.20
N ALA A 79 -15.90 4.18 7.35
CA ALA A 79 -14.66 4.37 6.61
C ALA A 79 -13.50 4.65 7.58
N MET A 80 -12.30 4.23 7.20
CA MET A 80 -11.11 4.49 8.01
C MET A 80 -10.93 6.01 8.25
N PRO A 81 -10.48 6.42 9.46
CA PRO A 81 -10.02 7.78 9.67
C PRO A 81 -8.80 8.07 8.78
N PRO A 82 -8.44 9.35 8.56
CA PRO A 82 -7.21 9.69 7.85
C PRO A 82 -6.01 8.94 8.44
N LEU A 83 -5.22 8.30 7.58
CA LEU A 83 -4.02 7.56 7.96
C LEU A 83 -2.78 8.30 7.50
N LYS A 84 -1.71 8.18 8.29
CA LYS A 84 -0.36 8.58 7.87
C LYS A 84 0.22 7.49 7.00
N TRP A 85 0.56 7.81 5.75
CA TRP A 85 1.26 6.92 4.84
C TRP A 85 2.74 7.29 4.82
N ILE A 86 3.61 6.31 5.01
CA ILE A 86 5.04 6.49 5.21
C ILE A 86 5.77 5.81 4.06
N PHE A 87 6.67 6.53 3.41
CA PHE A 87 7.58 5.96 2.42
C PHE A 87 8.74 5.26 3.13
N THR A 88 8.62 3.94 3.27
CA THR A 88 9.56 3.12 4.05
C THR A 88 10.65 2.52 3.18
N GLY A 89 10.39 2.35 1.88
CA GLY A 89 11.14 1.40 1.07
C GLY A 89 10.91 -0.04 1.55
N SER A 90 11.66 -0.98 0.97
CA SER A 90 11.56 -2.42 1.22
C SER A 90 12.91 -3.01 1.60
N ILE A 91 12.89 -4.13 2.31
CA ILE A 91 14.12 -4.88 2.59
C ILE A 91 14.73 -5.46 1.31
N SER A 92 16.04 -5.67 1.33
CA SER A 92 16.70 -6.60 0.40
C SER A 92 16.63 -7.99 0.99
N LYS A 93 16.18 -8.97 0.21
CA LYS A 93 16.06 -10.37 0.62
C LYS A 93 16.96 -11.22 -0.25
N GLN A 94 17.60 -12.22 0.32
CA GLN A 94 18.33 -13.23 -0.42
C GLN A 94 17.38 -14.41 -0.67
N PRO A 95 16.86 -14.61 -1.90
CA PRO A 95 15.84 -15.63 -2.14
C PRO A 95 16.40 -17.06 -2.02
N ASP A 96 17.68 -17.25 -2.38
CA ASP A 96 18.41 -18.50 -2.25
C ASP A 96 19.55 -18.30 -1.23
N PRO A 97 19.50 -18.94 -0.05
CA PRO A 97 20.51 -18.74 0.99
C PRO A 97 21.92 -19.21 0.57
N ASN A 98 22.04 -19.99 -0.51
CA ASN A 98 23.31 -20.49 -1.02
C ASN A 98 23.94 -19.59 -2.08
N LYS A 99 23.24 -18.54 -2.53
CA LYS A 99 23.75 -17.63 -3.55
C LYS A 99 23.78 -16.18 -3.07
N PRO A 100 24.82 -15.39 -3.39
CA PRO A 100 24.99 -14.06 -2.83
C PRO A 100 23.99 -13.01 -3.37
N GLU A 101 23.20 -13.33 -4.39
CA GLU A 101 22.29 -12.34 -4.99
C GLU A 101 21.13 -12.00 -4.05
N THR A 102 20.85 -10.70 -3.94
CA THR A 102 19.69 -10.18 -3.25
C THR A 102 18.67 -9.64 -4.25
N ALA A 103 17.41 -9.69 -3.85
CA ALA A 103 16.27 -9.14 -4.56
C ALA A 103 15.57 -8.12 -3.66
N TYR A 104 14.97 -7.11 -4.27
CA TYR A 104 14.12 -6.17 -3.57
C TYR A 104 12.84 -6.89 -3.11
N GLY A 105 12.56 -6.89 -1.81
CA GLY A 105 11.50 -7.72 -1.21
C GLY A 105 10.12 -7.44 -1.81
N ALA A 106 9.77 -6.16 -1.97
CA ALA A 106 8.51 -5.75 -2.59
C ALA A 106 8.37 -6.23 -4.05
N ASP A 107 9.46 -6.30 -4.82
CA ASP A 107 9.41 -6.85 -6.19
C ASP A 107 9.14 -8.36 -6.17
N THR A 108 9.62 -9.05 -5.15
CA THR A 108 9.46 -10.49 -5.00
C THR A 108 8.02 -10.84 -4.61
N THR A 109 7.39 -10.05 -3.74
CA THR A 109 6.02 -10.31 -3.24
C THR A 109 4.92 -9.62 -4.04
N GLY A 110 5.26 -8.56 -4.79
CA GLY A 110 4.30 -7.66 -5.41
C GLY A 110 3.58 -6.72 -4.43
N THR A 111 4.01 -6.63 -3.16
CA THR A 111 3.37 -5.78 -2.16
C THR A 111 3.89 -4.35 -2.27
N LEU A 112 3.06 -3.42 -2.73
CA LEU A 112 3.43 -1.99 -2.80
C LEU A 112 3.10 -1.23 -1.52
N ILE A 113 1.92 -1.47 -0.95
CA ILE A 113 1.37 -0.76 0.20
C ILE A 113 0.92 -1.79 1.23
N ALA A 114 1.37 -1.66 2.48
CA ALA A 114 0.90 -2.48 3.59
C ALA A 114 0.20 -1.62 4.65
N ILE A 115 -0.93 -2.10 5.15
CA ILE A 115 -1.73 -1.37 6.13
C ILE A 115 -1.16 -1.62 7.54
N PHE A 116 -1.06 -2.88 7.94
CA PHE A 116 -0.43 -3.28 9.20
C PHE A 116 1.01 -3.77 8.94
N PRO A 117 1.90 -3.71 9.95
CA PRO A 117 3.29 -4.15 9.84
C PRO A 117 3.40 -5.70 9.90
N VAL A 118 2.67 -6.40 9.02
CA VAL A 118 2.74 -7.86 8.86
C VAL A 118 3.86 -8.28 7.90
N THR A 119 4.39 -7.34 7.13
CA THR A 119 5.47 -7.54 6.18
C THR A 119 6.38 -6.32 6.10
N ASP A 120 7.68 -6.56 5.94
CA ASP A 120 8.73 -5.59 5.62
C ASP A 120 9.07 -5.58 4.11
N GLU A 121 8.43 -6.44 3.34
CA GLU A 121 8.57 -6.60 1.89
C GLU A 121 7.57 -5.69 1.15
N THR A 122 7.46 -4.40 1.55
CA THR A 122 6.53 -3.38 1.00
C THR A 122 7.26 -2.06 0.71
N VAL A 123 6.67 -1.09 -0.01
CA VAL A 123 7.28 0.23 -0.29
C VAL A 123 6.71 1.34 0.59
N PHE A 124 5.40 1.27 0.83
CA PHE A 124 4.69 2.20 1.71
C PHE A 124 4.02 1.43 2.85
N GLN A 125 3.94 2.06 4.01
CA GLN A 125 3.21 1.54 5.17
C GLN A 125 2.38 2.63 5.82
N THR A 126 1.31 2.23 6.51
CA THR A 126 0.66 3.18 7.43
C THR A 126 1.46 3.32 8.73
N GLY A 127 1.11 4.31 9.54
CA GLY A 127 1.56 4.41 10.93
C GLY A 127 0.86 3.47 11.92
N LEU A 128 -0.05 2.59 11.48
CA LEU A 128 -0.71 1.60 12.35
C LEU A 128 0.29 0.52 12.79
N THR A 129 0.02 -0.08 13.94
CA THR A 129 0.88 -1.08 14.58
C THR A 129 0.18 -2.45 14.70
N MET A 130 0.92 -3.48 15.11
CA MET A 130 0.31 -4.78 15.45
C MET A 130 -0.70 -4.71 16.61
N LYS A 131 -0.67 -3.65 17.45
CA LYS A 131 -1.69 -3.46 18.50
C LYS A 131 -3.04 -3.05 17.93
N ASP A 132 -3.05 -2.44 16.74
CA ASP A 132 -4.25 -1.93 16.07
C ASP A 132 -4.92 -3.03 15.21
N GLU A 133 -4.14 -3.96 14.65
CA GLU A 133 -4.62 -5.07 13.80
C GLU A 133 -5.82 -5.84 14.40
N PRO A 134 -5.81 -6.28 15.68
CA PRO A 134 -6.93 -7.05 16.20
C PRO A 134 -8.19 -6.20 16.41
N LEU A 135 -8.04 -4.87 16.53
CA LEU A 135 -9.13 -3.95 16.82
C LEU A 135 -9.94 -3.59 15.57
N ILE A 136 -9.32 -3.62 14.39
CA ILE A 136 -9.88 -3.12 13.14
C ILE A 136 -10.06 -4.28 12.16
N LYS A 137 -11.29 -4.57 11.74
CA LYS A 137 -11.55 -5.64 10.77
C LYS A 137 -11.80 -5.03 9.40
N LEU A 138 -10.74 -4.90 8.61
CA LEU A 138 -10.79 -4.19 7.32
C LEU A 138 -11.52 -5.00 6.24
N GLU A 139 -12.32 -4.28 5.46
CA GLU A 139 -12.87 -4.74 4.18
C GLU A 139 -12.87 -3.58 3.17
N THR A 140 -12.96 -3.90 1.88
CA THR A 140 -13.12 -2.88 0.82
C THR A 140 -14.44 -2.14 0.97
N ASN A 141 -14.47 -0.86 0.62
CA ASN A 141 -15.66 -0.02 0.67
C ASN A 141 -16.37 0.05 -0.69
N PRO A 142 -17.39 -0.79 -0.96
CA PRO A 142 -18.06 -0.82 -2.26
C PRO A 142 -18.89 0.45 -2.54
N LYS A 143 -19.13 1.30 -1.54
CA LYS A 143 -19.90 2.55 -1.73
C LYS A 143 -19.10 3.64 -2.43
N VAL A 144 -17.77 3.52 -2.47
CA VAL A 144 -16.89 4.54 -3.04
C VAL A 144 -16.00 4.01 -4.15
N LEU A 145 -15.79 2.70 -4.22
CA LEU A 145 -15.03 2.05 -5.28
C LEU A 145 -15.93 1.79 -6.51
N PRO A 146 -15.37 1.87 -7.72
CA PRO A 146 -16.08 1.47 -8.93
C PRO A 146 -16.21 -0.06 -9.01
N GLU A 147 -16.83 -0.56 -10.07
CA GLU A 147 -16.90 -1.98 -10.35
C GLU A 147 -15.51 -2.61 -10.49
N ILE A 148 -15.35 -3.85 -10.02
CA ILE A 148 -14.08 -4.58 -10.12
C ILE A 148 -13.67 -4.68 -11.59
N GLY A 149 -12.40 -4.39 -11.88
CA GLY A 149 -11.85 -4.35 -13.24
C GLY A 149 -11.95 -2.98 -13.91
N THR A 150 -12.53 -1.98 -13.23
CA THR A 150 -12.46 -0.59 -13.69
C THR A 150 -11.03 -0.05 -13.55
N ASP A 151 -10.50 0.51 -14.63
CA ASP A 151 -9.20 1.19 -14.61
C ASP A 151 -9.27 2.45 -13.74
N VAL A 152 -8.28 2.59 -12.86
CA VAL A 152 -8.13 3.72 -11.94
C VAL A 152 -6.68 4.15 -11.90
N GLN A 153 -6.41 5.37 -11.44
CA GLN A 153 -5.05 5.85 -11.22
C GLN A 153 -4.69 5.84 -9.74
N LEU A 154 -3.58 5.19 -9.38
CA LEU A 154 -2.97 5.30 -8.06
C LEU A 154 -2.03 6.50 -8.05
N VAL A 155 -2.30 7.47 -7.19
CA VAL A 155 -1.53 8.73 -7.10
C VAL A 155 -0.76 8.76 -5.80
N ILE A 156 0.57 8.88 -5.90
CA ILE A 156 1.46 9.11 -4.76
C ILE A 156 1.89 10.58 -4.82
N GLN A 157 1.51 11.34 -3.80
CA GLN A 157 1.86 12.76 -3.68
C GLN A 157 2.93 12.92 -2.59
N VAL A 158 4.07 13.45 -2.99
CA VAL A 158 5.15 13.89 -2.09
C VAL A 158 4.91 15.33 -1.61
N PRO A 159 5.41 15.73 -0.43
CA PRO A 159 5.30 17.09 0.09
C PRO A 159 5.95 18.16 -0.80
#